data_AF-A0A9C7RJB9-F1
#
_entry.id   AF-A0A9C7RJB9-F1
#
_cell.length_a   1.000
_cell.length_b   1.000
_cell.length_c   1.000
_cell.angle_alpha   90.00
_cell.angle_beta   90.00
_cell.angle_gamma   90.00
#
_symmetry.space_group_name_H-M   'P 1'
#
loop_
_entity.id
_entity.type
_entity.pdbx_description
1 polymer ?
#
loop_
_entity_poly.entity_id
_entity_poly.type
_entity_poly.pdbx_seq_one_letter_code
_entity_poly.pdbx_strand_id
1 'polypeptide(L)'
;EKDRTTMLPQKIVQPLKEHLIKVKKIHEEDLKNGFGTVYLPYAIEQKYPNAKYEWKWQYVFPATKISTDPRSGVQRRHHLYDTVIQKAVKQAIRDAGITKHASCHTFRHSFATHLLESGYDIRTIQELLGHKNVETTMIYTHVINQGGKGVRSPADF
;
A
#
# COMPACT_ATOMS: atom_id res chain seq x y z
N GLU A 1 -5.15 15.01 2.33
CA GLU A 1 -5.72 13.65 2.19
C GLU A 1 -6.33 13.23 3.51
N LYS A 2 -7.30 12.31 3.48
CA LYS A 2 -7.93 11.76 4.70
C LYS A 2 -7.30 10.40 4.98
N ASP A 3 -6.94 10.16 6.23
CA ASP A 3 -6.41 8.87 6.66
C ASP A 3 -7.44 7.76 6.48
N ARG A 4 -6.96 6.54 6.21
CA ARG A 4 -7.80 5.35 6.08
C ARG A 4 -7.16 4.18 6.81
N THR A 5 -8.00 3.32 7.37
CA THR A 5 -7.58 2.06 7.97
C THR A 5 -7.90 0.93 6.99
N THR A 6 -6.97 0.01 6.83
CA THR A 6 -7.17 -1.21 6.04
C THR A 6 -6.67 -2.42 6.81
N MET A 7 -6.98 -3.62 6.34
CA MET A 7 -6.60 -4.85 7.02
C MET A 7 -5.11 -5.17 6.87
N LEU A 8 -4.51 -5.74 7.92
CA LEU A 8 -3.16 -6.26 7.90
C LEU A 8 -3.21 -7.77 8.18
N PRO A 9 -2.76 -8.64 7.27
CA PRO A 9 -2.76 -10.08 7.52
C PRO A 9 -1.92 -10.45 8.74
N GLN A 10 -2.48 -11.24 9.67
CA GLN A 10 -1.77 -11.61 10.90
C GLN A 10 -0.42 -12.29 10.62
N LYS A 11 -0.34 -13.08 9.53
CA LYS A 11 0.88 -13.77 9.09
C LYS A 11 2.06 -12.83 8.77
N ILE A 12 1.80 -11.56 8.43
CA ILE A 12 2.86 -10.60 8.10
C ILE A 12 3.27 -9.71 9.28
N VAL A 13 2.56 -9.77 10.41
CA VAL A 13 2.84 -8.92 11.57
C VAL A 13 4.26 -9.13 12.08
N GLN A 14 4.68 -10.39 12.26
CA GLN A 14 6.02 -10.70 12.77
C GLN A 14 7.13 -10.32 11.77
N PRO A 15 7.04 -10.70 10.47
CA PRO A 15 7.97 -10.21 9.45
C PRO A 15 8.06 -8.68 9.37
N LEU A 16 6.93 -7.98 9.52
CA LEU A 16 6.89 -6.51 9.49
C LEU A 16 7.61 -5.90 10.69
N LYS A 17 7.45 -6.46 11.89
CA LYS A 17 8.18 -6.01 13.09
C LYS A 17 9.69 -6.17 12.90
N GLU A 18 10.14 -7.31 12.39
CA GLU A 18 11.56 -7.58 12.12
C GLU A 18 12.12 -6.62 11.07
N HIS A 19 11.35 -6.34 10.02
CA HIS A 19 11.66 -5.34 9.02
C HIS A 19 11.82 -3.95 9.65
N LEU A 20 10.86 -3.52 10.49
CA LEU A 20 10.91 -2.22 11.16
C LEU A 20 12.13 -2.09 12.09
N ILE A 21 12.56 -3.17 12.75
CA ILE A 21 13.80 -3.16 13.55
C ILE A 21 15.02 -2.87 12.66
N LYS A 22 15.10 -3.47 11.47
CA LYS A 22 16.19 -3.22 10.51
C LYS A 22 16.14 -1.78 9.99
N VAL A 23 14.95 -1.30 9.63
CA VAL A 23 14.75 0.07 9.14
C VAL A 23 15.10 1.11 10.22
N LYS A 24 14.80 0.82 11.49
CA LYS A 24 15.20 1.69 12.60
C LYS A 24 16.72 1.81 12.74
N LYS A 25 17.46 0.71 12.56
CA LYS A 25 18.93 0.75 12.54
C LYS A 25 19.47 1.60 11.40
N ILE A 26 18.90 1.48 10.21
CA ILE A 26 19.24 2.32 9.05
C ILE A 26 19.00 3.79 9.38
N HIS A 27 17.87 4.12 9.99
CA HIS A 27 17.56 5.50 10.40
C HIS A 27 18.56 6.04 11.42
N GLU A 28 18.93 5.24 12.43
CA GLU A 28 19.93 5.62 13.43
C GLU A 28 21.31 5.87 12.81
N GLU A 29 21.70 5.11 11.80
CA GLU A 29 22.92 5.32 11.02
C GLU A 29 22.82 6.60 10.17
N ASP A 30 21.70 6.80 9.46
CA ASP A 30 21.48 7.99 8.65
C ASP A 30 21.50 9.27 9.51
N LEU A 31 20.95 9.24 10.72
CA LEU A 31 21.01 10.35 11.68
C LEU A 31 22.46 10.71 12.04
N LYS A 32 23.30 9.71 12.35
CA LYS A 32 24.72 9.92 12.65
C LYS A 32 25.49 10.51 11.48
N ASN A 33 25.10 10.14 10.26
CA ASN A 33 25.72 10.59 9.02
C ASN A 33 25.14 11.92 8.48
N GLY A 34 24.15 12.52 9.17
CA GLY A 34 23.54 13.79 8.75
C GLY A 34 22.44 13.68 7.68
N PHE A 35 21.97 12.46 7.37
CA PHE A 35 20.97 12.17 6.34
C PHE A 35 19.62 11.68 6.88
N GLY A 36 19.48 11.54 8.20
CA GLY A 36 18.31 10.98 8.89
C GLY A 36 17.08 11.88 8.95
N THR A 37 16.86 12.73 7.94
CA THR A 37 15.63 13.51 7.82
C THR A 37 14.68 12.84 6.85
N VAL A 38 13.37 12.97 7.06
CA VAL A 38 12.36 12.58 6.07
C VAL A 38 11.73 13.81 5.41
N TYR A 39 11.20 13.65 4.20
CA TYR A 39 10.33 14.67 3.63
C TYR A 39 9.01 14.73 4.41
N LEU A 40 8.60 15.93 4.79
CA LEU A 40 7.29 16.18 5.39
C LEU A 40 6.54 17.23 4.55
N PRO A 41 5.21 17.12 4.41
CA PRO A 41 4.40 18.20 3.86
C PRO A 41 4.61 19.49 4.64
N TYR A 42 4.62 20.64 3.95
CA TYR A 42 4.92 21.96 4.53
C TYR A 42 4.13 22.25 5.82
N ALA A 43 2.83 21.97 5.83
CA ALA A 43 1.98 22.19 7.01
C ALA A 43 2.39 21.35 8.23
N ILE A 44 2.89 20.12 8.01
CA ILE A 44 3.36 19.24 9.08
C ILE A 44 4.73 19.68 9.56
N GLU A 45 5.65 20.03 8.65
CA GLU A 45 6.98 20.50 9.01
C GLU A 45 6.93 21.80 9.82
N GLN A 46 6.05 22.74 9.45
CA GLN A 46 5.82 23.97 10.21
C GLN A 46 5.25 23.69 11.61
N LYS A 47 4.27 22.78 11.71
CA LYS A 47 3.62 22.46 12.99
C LYS A 47 4.53 21.66 13.93
N TYR A 48 5.39 20.80 13.38
CA TYR A 48 6.29 19.94 14.14
C TYR A 48 7.70 19.94 13.51
N PRO A 49 8.54 20.96 13.81
CA PRO A 49 9.86 21.10 13.17
C PRO A 49 10.80 19.91 13.39
N ASN A 50 10.68 19.24 14.52
CA ASN A 50 11.52 18.08 14.88
C ASN A 50 10.99 16.74 14.33
N ALA A 51 9.77 16.71 13.78
CA ALA A 51 9.14 15.49 13.30
C ALA A 51 9.98 14.76 12.24
N LYS A 52 10.74 15.51 11.42
CA LYS A 52 11.55 14.94 10.35
C LYS A 52 12.67 14.02 10.83
N TYR A 53 13.11 14.14 12.08
CA TYR A 53 14.14 13.28 12.69
C TYR A 53 13.56 12.11 13.49
N GLU A 54 12.27 12.21 13.83
CA GLU A 54 11.62 11.23 14.70
C GLU A 54 11.31 9.94 13.93
N TRP A 55 11.51 8.80 14.59
CA TRP A 55 11.28 7.47 14.03
C TRP A 55 9.87 7.28 13.48
N LYS A 56 8.85 7.81 14.18
CA LYS A 56 7.43 7.63 13.82
C LYS A 56 7.03 8.24 12.47
N TRP A 57 7.87 9.12 11.91
CA TRP A 57 7.63 9.77 10.63
C TRP A 57 8.43 9.17 9.47
N GLN A 58 9.33 8.23 9.76
CA GLN A 58 10.19 7.62 8.73
C GLN A 58 9.39 6.64 7.86
N TYR A 59 9.83 6.48 6.61
CA TYR A 59 9.19 5.53 5.69
C TYR A 59 9.37 4.10 6.17
N VAL A 60 8.27 3.32 6.15
CA VAL A 60 8.29 1.88 6.44
C VAL A 60 9.19 1.13 5.46
N PHE A 61 9.19 1.52 4.18
CA PHE A 61 10.02 0.90 3.13
C PHE A 61 10.97 1.95 2.54
N PRO A 62 12.11 2.21 3.19
CA PRO A 62 13.05 3.20 2.71
C PRO A 62 13.82 2.70 1.47
N ALA A 63 14.30 3.62 0.65
CA ALA A 63 15.13 3.34 -0.50
C ALA A 63 16.50 2.79 -0.05
N THR A 64 17.10 1.93 -0.88
CA THR A 64 18.41 1.33 -0.59
C THR A 64 19.53 2.38 -0.49
N LYS A 65 19.39 3.51 -1.19
CA LYS A 65 20.37 4.59 -1.25
C LYS A 65 19.76 5.91 -0.82
N ILE A 66 20.62 6.80 -0.34
CA ILE A 66 20.31 8.20 -0.07
C ILE A 66 20.23 8.95 -1.41
N SER A 67 19.33 9.92 -1.51
CA SER A 67 19.12 10.73 -2.70
C SER A 67 18.97 12.20 -2.33
N THR A 68 19.32 13.09 -3.25
CA THR A 68 19.03 14.52 -3.12
C THR A 68 17.56 14.76 -3.44
N ASP A 69 16.80 15.34 -2.51
CA ASP A 69 15.43 15.76 -2.77
C ASP A 69 15.43 16.94 -3.76
N PRO A 70 14.87 16.79 -4.98
CA PRO A 70 14.92 17.82 -6.00
C PRO A 70 14.17 19.10 -5.61
N ARG A 71 13.27 19.05 -4.62
CA ARG A 71 12.49 20.21 -4.17
C ARG A 71 13.24 21.10 -3.20
N SER A 72 14.14 20.52 -2.40
CA SER A 72 14.78 21.20 -1.28
C SER A 72 16.31 21.17 -1.32
N GLY A 73 16.91 20.35 -2.20
CA GLY A 73 18.36 20.14 -2.28
C GLY A 73 18.93 19.32 -1.11
N VAL A 74 18.11 18.92 -0.15
CA VAL A 74 18.56 18.17 1.04
C VAL A 74 18.78 16.70 0.68
N GLN A 75 19.94 16.17 1.07
CA GLN A 75 20.22 14.74 0.97
C GLN A 75 19.52 13.98 2.09
N ARG A 76 18.68 13.02 1.71
CA ARG A 76 17.91 12.20 2.64
C ARG A 76 17.49 10.87 2.03
N ARG A 77 17.09 9.93 2.88
CA ARG A 77 16.55 8.65 2.40
C ARG A 77 15.07 8.80 2.05
N HIS A 78 14.74 8.54 0.79
CA HIS A 78 13.35 8.52 0.35
C HIS A 78 12.71 7.15 0.56
N HIS A 79 11.42 6.98 0.28
CA HIS A 79 10.83 5.66 0.16
C HIS A 79 11.36 4.94 -1.10
N LEU A 80 11.29 3.61 -1.10
CA LEU A 80 11.57 2.80 -2.26
C LEU A 80 10.70 3.25 -3.45
N TYR A 81 11.32 3.46 -4.61
CA TYR A 81 10.59 3.88 -5.80
C TYR A 81 9.63 2.78 -6.26
N ASP A 82 8.43 3.20 -6.69
CA ASP A 82 7.36 2.33 -7.20
C ASP A 82 7.82 1.44 -8.37
N THR A 83 8.67 1.98 -9.25
CA THR A 83 9.24 1.26 -10.39
C THR A 83 10.03 0.02 -9.99
N VAL A 84 10.64 0.00 -8.79
CA VAL A 84 11.37 -1.17 -8.28
C VAL A 84 10.38 -2.34 -8.07
N ILE A 85 9.26 -2.07 -7.41
CA ILE A 85 8.22 -3.06 -7.16
C ILE A 85 7.54 -3.47 -8.47
N GLN A 86 7.22 -2.51 -9.35
CA GLN A 86 6.60 -2.80 -10.64
C GLN A 86 7.46 -3.73 -11.50
N LYS A 87 8.79 -3.51 -11.54
CA LYS A 87 9.73 -4.38 -12.26
C LYS A 87 9.81 -5.77 -11.64
N ALA A 88 9.90 -5.86 -10.31
CA ALA A 88 9.93 -7.13 -9.59
C ALA A 88 8.66 -7.96 -9.85
N VAL A 89 7.48 -7.32 -9.79
CA VAL A 89 6.19 -7.96 -10.09
C VAL A 89 6.13 -8.41 -11.55
N LYS A 90 6.56 -7.58 -12.50
CA LYS A 90 6.60 -7.93 -13.92
C LYS A 90 7.49 -9.16 -14.19
N GLN A 91 8.62 -9.25 -13.50
CA GLN A 91 9.50 -10.41 -13.61
C GLN A 91 8.84 -11.67 -13.00
N ALA A 92 8.29 -11.57 -11.80
CA ALA A 92 7.60 -12.69 -11.15
C ALA A 92 6.41 -13.23 -11.98
N ILE A 93 5.66 -12.36 -12.66
CA ILE A 93 4.57 -12.74 -13.58
C ILE A 93 5.11 -13.58 -14.75
N ARG A 94 6.25 -13.18 -15.32
CA ARG A 94 6.91 -13.91 -16.42
C ARG A 94 7.41 -15.27 -15.95
N ASP A 95 8.08 -15.30 -14.80
CA ASP A 95 8.64 -16.53 -14.23
C ASP A 95 7.55 -17.53 -13.84
N ALA A 96 6.38 -17.04 -13.43
CA ALA A 96 5.20 -17.85 -13.13
C ALA A 96 4.45 -18.35 -14.39
N GLY A 97 4.90 -18.00 -15.60
CA GLY A 97 4.26 -18.41 -16.85
C GLY A 97 2.88 -17.78 -17.10
N ILE A 98 2.58 -16.66 -16.43
CA ILE A 98 1.29 -15.97 -16.59
C ILE A 98 1.29 -15.18 -17.90
N THR A 99 0.50 -15.64 -18.87
CA THR A 99 0.43 -15.05 -20.22
C THR A 99 -0.50 -13.85 -20.32
N LYS A 100 -1.49 -13.74 -19.42
CA LYS A 100 -2.40 -12.60 -19.36
C LYS A 100 -1.71 -11.34 -18.84
N HIS A 101 -2.21 -10.17 -19.23
CA HIS A 101 -1.72 -8.91 -18.70
C HIS A 101 -1.94 -8.81 -17.19
N ALA A 102 -0.87 -8.62 -16.43
CA ALA A 102 -0.92 -8.45 -14.98
C ALA A 102 0.10 -7.40 -14.50
N SER A 103 -0.24 -6.72 -13.41
CA SER A 103 0.57 -5.68 -12.77
C SER A 103 0.27 -5.59 -11.27
N CYS A 104 0.91 -4.65 -10.56
CA CYS A 104 0.58 -4.37 -9.15
C CYS A 104 -0.91 -4.04 -8.96
N HIS A 105 -1.54 -3.36 -9.92
CA HIS A 105 -2.98 -3.06 -9.86
C HIS A 105 -3.84 -4.31 -9.95
N THR A 106 -3.39 -5.35 -10.67
CA THR A 106 -4.08 -6.63 -10.74
C THR A 106 -4.22 -7.28 -9.36
N PHE A 107 -3.20 -7.19 -8.48
CA PHE A 107 -3.33 -7.70 -7.11
C PHE A 107 -4.40 -6.96 -6.29
N ARG A 108 -4.52 -5.64 -6.48
CA ARG A 108 -5.58 -4.86 -5.84
C ARG A 108 -6.96 -5.27 -6.34
N HIS A 109 -7.10 -5.54 -7.64
CA HIS A 109 -8.33 -6.06 -8.22
C HIS A 109 -8.66 -7.45 -7.66
N SER A 110 -7.69 -8.37 -7.64
CA SER A 110 -7.86 -9.71 -7.08
C SER A 110 -8.24 -9.68 -5.61
N PHE A 111 -7.66 -8.79 -4.81
CA PHE A 111 -8.05 -8.59 -3.41
C PHE A 111 -9.54 -8.23 -3.28
N ALA A 112 -10.02 -7.27 -4.07
CA ALA A 112 -11.42 -6.86 -4.04
C ALA A 112 -12.36 -7.99 -4.50
N THR A 113 -12.02 -8.68 -5.58
CA THR A 113 -12.80 -9.81 -6.10
C THR A 113 -12.86 -10.94 -5.08
N HIS A 114 -11.74 -11.35 -4.47
CA HIS A 114 -11.75 -12.44 -3.49
C HIS A 114 -12.53 -12.12 -2.21
N LEU A 115 -12.52 -10.85 -1.76
CA LEU A 115 -13.38 -10.44 -0.65
C LEU A 115 -14.86 -10.54 -1.04
N LEU A 116 -15.23 -10.09 -2.24
CA LEU A 116 -16.60 -10.18 -2.70
C LEU A 116 -17.04 -11.65 -2.92
N GLU A 117 -16.15 -12.52 -3.43
CA GLU A 117 -16.38 -13.97 -3.54
C GLU A 117 -16.57 -14.64 -2.19
N SER A 118 -15.88 -14.14 -1.16
CA SER A 118 -16.02 -14.62 0.23
C SER A 118 -17.28 -14.08 0.94
N GLY A 119 -18.13 -13.33 0.22
CA GLY A 119 -19.40 -12.82 0.74
C GLY A 119 -19.31 -11.52 1.54
N TYR A 120 -18.17 -10.81 1.50
CA TYR A 120 -18.08 -9.50 2.14
C TYR A 120 -18.92 -8.46 1.38
N ASP A 121 -19.60 -7.60 2.14
CA ASP A 121 -20.41 -6.51 1.59
C ASP A 121 -19.56 -5.51 0.78
N ILE A 122 -20.17 -4.96 -0.26
CA ILE A 122 -19.54 -4.03 -1.19
C ILE A 122 -19.09 -2.71 -0.52
N ARG A 123 -19.80 -2.25 0.53
CA ARG A 123 -19.39 -1.05 1.28
C ARG A 123 -18.14 -1.31 2.11
N THR A 124 -18.07 -2.48 2.74
CA THR A 124 -16.87 -2.94 3.47
C THR A 124 -15.64 -2.97 2.54
N ILE A 125 -15.80 -3.50 1.33
CA ILE A 125 -14.72 -3.52 0.33
C ILE A 125 -14.38 -2.10 -0.14
N GLN A 126 -15.38 -1.25 -0.36
CA GLN A 126 -15.19 0.15 -0.75
C GLN A 126 -14.33 0.91 0.28
N GLU A 127 -14.62 0.73 1.57
CA GLU A 127 -13.87 1.34 2.68
C GLU A 127 -12.41 0.85 2.70
N LEU A 128 -12.18 -0.46 2.58
CA LEU A 128 -10.84 -1.04 2.55
C LEU A 128 -9.99 -0.56 1.37
N LEU A 129 -10.60 -0.34 0.21
CA LEU A 129 -9.94 0.21 -0.98
C LEU A 129 -9.83 1.74 -0.93
N GLY A 130 -10.61 2.40 -0.07
CA GLY A 130 -10.74 3.85 0.04
C GLY A 130 -11.22 4.48 -1.26
N HIS A 131 -12.23 3.88 -1.90
CA HIS A 131 -12.92 4.48 -3.04
C HIS A 131 -13.94 5.50 -2.54
N LYS A 132 -13.86 6.74 -3.04
CA LYS A 132 -14.80 7.81 -2.68
C LYS A 132 -16.22 7.53 -3.19
N ASN A 133 -16.34 6.80 -4.30
CA ASN A 133 -17.61 6.43 -4.92
C ASN A 133 -17.71 4.90 -5.00
N VAL A 134 -18.87 4.37 -4.62
CA VAL A 134 -19.17 2.94 -4.69
C VAL A 134 -19.13 2.42 -6.13
N GLU A 135 -19.42 3.26 -7.13
CA GLU A 135 -19.36 2.90 -8.56
C GLU A 135 -17.99 2.35 -8.97
N THR A 136 -16.89 2.88 -8.39
CA THR A 136 -15.53 2.37 -8.65
C THR A 136 -15.32 0.95 -8.09
N THR A 137 -16.04 0.59 -7.03
CA THR A 137 -16.02 -0.76 -6.44
C THR A 137 -17.01 -1.69 -7.14
N MET A 138 -18.11 -1.15 -7.69
CA MET A 138 -19.11 -1.91 -8.46
C MET A 138 -18.53 -2.56 -9.72
N ILE A 139 -17.39 -2.07 -10.24
CA ILE A 139 -16.68 -2.74 -11.35
C ILE A 139 -16.35 -4.21 -11.00
N TYR A 140 -16.16 -4.55 -9.72
CA TYR A 140 -15.88 -5.92 -9.27
C TYR A 140 -17.10 -6.83 -9.21
N THR A 141 -18.31 -6.28 -9.11
CA THR A 141 -19.53 -7.10 -9.02
C THR A 141 -19.86 -7.75 -10.37
N HIS A 142 -19.48 -7.10 -11.49
CA HIS A 142 -19.61 -7.68 -12.83
C HIS A 142 -18.80 -8.97 -13.02
N VAL A 143 -17.65 -9.10 -12.34
CA VAL A 143 -16.77 -10.27 -12.46
C VAL A 143 -17.38 -11.50 -11.78
N ILE A 144 -18.14 -11.29 -10.70
CA ILE A 144 -18.69 -12.39 -9.88
C ILE A 144 -20.01 -12.93 -10.42
N ASN A 145 -20.64 -12.25 -11.38
CA ASN A 145 -21.87 -12.72 -12.05
C ASN A 145 -22.98 -13.19 -11.08
N GLN A 146 -22.98 -12.67 -9.85
CA GLN A 146 -24.06 -12.83 -8.86
C GLN A 146 -25.19 -11.80 -9.09
N GLY A 147 -25.17 -11.06 -10.21
CA GLY A 147 -26.30 -10.29 -10.67
C GLY A 147 -27.44 -11.23 -11.08
N GLY A 148 -28.47 -11.36 -10.23
CA GLY A 148 -29.73 -12.05 -10.50
C GLY A 148 -29.71 -13.58 -10.47
N LYS A 149 -28.59 -14.25 -10.79
CA LYS A 149 -28.53 -15.73 -10.87
C LYS A 149 -28.22 -16.44 -9.55
N GLY A 150 -27.74 -15.73 -8.53
CA GLY A 150 -27.43 -16.28 -7.20
C GLY A 150 -28.55 -16.12 -6.17
N VAL A 151 -29.65 -15.46 -6.53
CA VAL A 151 -30.75 -15.17 -5.62
C VAL A 151 -31.82 -16.23 -5.80
N ARG A 152 -32.02 -17.09 -4.79
CA ARG A 152 -33.20 -17.96 -4.72
C ARG A 152 -34.43 -17.10 -4.45
N SER A 153 -35.56 -17.43 -5.08
CA SER A 153 -36.81 -16.74 -4.84
C SER A 153 -37.13 -16.76 -3.34
N PRO A 154 -37.65 -15.66 -2.76
CA PRO A 154 -38.24 -15.67 -1.41
C PRO A 154 -39.33 -16.74 -1.24
N ALA A 155 -39.98 -17.17 -2.34
CA ALA A 155 -40.97 -18.25 -2.34
C ALA A 155 -40.37 -19.67 -2.40
N ASP A 156 -39.05 -19.79 -2.62
CA ASP A 156 -38.32 -21.07 -2.64
C ASP A 156 -37.48 -21.27 -1.34
N PHE A 157 -37.80 -20.50 -0.30
CA PHE A 157 -37.34 -20.70 1.08
C PHE A 157 -38.34 -21.52 1.89
#